data_AF-A0A915ZUH9-F1
#
_entry.id   AF-A0A915ZUH9-F1
#
_cell.length_a   1.000
_cell.length_b   1.000
_cell.length_c   1.000
_cell.angle_alpha   90.00
_cell.angle_beta   90.00
_cell.angle_gamma   90.00
#
_symmetry.space_group_name_H-M   'P 1'
#
loop_
_entity.id
_entity.type
_entity.pdbx_description
1 polymer ?
#
loop_
_entity_poly.entity_id
_entity_poly.type
_entity_poly.pdbx_seq_one_letter_code
_entity_poly.pdbx_strand_id
1 'polypeptide(L)'
;MCDNKILKGYQYAGLPLKSTFEPLRIINEIIQHSNERDKELWLIALDMSKAYDRINIYMLKKAMKRIKFPDELVNLLTELFLERKNKINKEKSELLWKTKKGHNMSEIVKIKFGNKDLIIKPADKKGSVRILGVWFNAYNRREHVIAQIREEVRNCCETMILRKKLSDKQMSFIFNVLIIPKIEYRAQMIILTEEECNSLIAPFRMLYKNKIGLARTAPNALMHTREFYNLKNFSDNQLQAKITNFIIQINDNNELGQVTRIRLYNLQELLLLVDDPLSSLTVNDIISHGFDVKNNNNSTKNLMKVPGGNVRIKDIIGERLFFKNILSLKKLNVVFLDQILTLDGKNMLIFKEVFDKKFNTFGSRNKSLIKKSWEELENRILIDSENNRKIKKEIYDKLSHGLAKNLKGMDIKPVAVDPLSWKSFVAVVGSNSKVIYGKKYNTMNGWIIMEHFEVLSN
;
A
#
# COMPACT_ATOMS: atom_id res chain seq x y z
N MET A 1 -2.72 17.23 27.10
CA MET A 1 -3.22 15.82 27.10
C MET A 1 -2.39 14.91 26.20
N CYS A 2 -2.03 15.35 24.98
CA CYS A 2 -1.12 14.62 24.09
C CYS A 2 0.32 14.54 24.64
N ASP A 3 0.85 15.64 25.17
CA ASP A 3 2.25 15.70 25.66
C ASP A 3 2.48 14.81 26.90
N ASN A 4 1.45 14.65 27.72
CA ASN A 4 1.46 13.78 28.91
C ASN A 4 1.08 12.32 28.59
N LYS A 5 0.96 11.92 27.31
CA LYS A 5 0.57 10.57 26.83
C LYS A 5 -0.70 10.00 27.48
N ILE A 6 -1.64 10.87 27.85
CA ILE A 6 -2.91 10.47 28.50
C ILE A 6 -3.83 9.77 27.49
N LEU A 7 -3.94 10.35 26.30
CA LEU A 7 -4.64 9.76 25.17
C LEU A 7 -3.65 8.86 24.41
N LYS A 8 -4.03 7.62 24.13
CA LYS A 8 -3.18 6.61 23.50
C LYS A 8 -3.85 5.99 22.28
N GLY A 9 -3.04 5.63 21.29
CA GLY A 9 -3.45 4.84 20.12
C GLY A 9 -4.22 5.63 19.06
N TYR A 10 -5.17 4.96 18.41
CA TYR A 10 -5.91 5.40 17.23
C TYR A 10 -7.06 6.39 17.52
N GLN A 11 -6.81 7.42 18.34
CA GLN A 11 -7.77 8.49 18.61
C GLN A 11 -7.48 9.70 17.72
N TYR A 12 -8.43 10.09 16.88
CA TYR A 12 -8.25 11.18 15.91
C TYR A 12 -9.20 12.37 16.12
N ALA A 13 -10.32 12.15 16.82
CA ALA A 13 -11.34 13.18 17.00
C ALA A 13 -10.95 14.22 18.07
N GLY A 14 -11.12 15.51 17.76
CA GLY A 14 -10.96 16.62 18.71
C GLY A 14 -9.52 16.90 19.13
N LEU A 15 -8.53 16.34 18.43
CA LEU A 15 -7.12 16.56 18.70
C LEU A 15 -6.53 17.61 17.74
N PRO A 16 -5.64 18.49 18.23
CA PRO A 16 -4.97 19.46 17.37
C PRO A 16 -4.13 18.72 16.33
N LEU A 17 -4.12 19.24 15.10
CA LEU A 17 -3.33 18.72 13.98
C LEU A 17 -3.64 17.26 13.57
N LYS A 18 -4.80 16.73 13.98
CA LYS A 18 -5.33 15.44 13.49
C LYS A 18 -6.48 15.69 12.52
N SER A 19 -6.51 14.94 11.44
CA SER A 19 -7.58 14.98 10.44
C SER A 19 -8.40 13.68 10.46
N THR A 20 -9.52 13.69 9.73
CA THR A 20 -10.28 12.46 9.44
C THR A 20 -9.60 11.63 8.36
N PHE A 21 -8.61 12.20 7.65
CA PHE A 21 -7.92 11.52 6.56
C PHE A 21 -7.13 10.29 7.02
N GLU A 22 -6.40 10.41 8.13
CA GLU A 22 -5.52 9.38 8.67
C GLU A 22 -6.30 8.08 8.99
N PRO A 23 -7.39 8.09 9.78
CA PRO A 23 -8.15 6.88 10.05
C PRO A 23 -8.81 6.32 8.79
N LEU A 24 -9.32 7.18 7.90
CA LEU A 24 -9.91 6.74 6.63
C LEU A 24 -8.88 6.01 5.76
N ARG A 25 -7.67 6.55 5.66
CA ARG A 25 -6.60 5.95 4.88
C ARG A 25 -6.16 4.62 5.50
N ILE A 26 -5.97 4.54 6.81
CA ILE A 26 -5.61 3.30 7.50
C ILE A 26 -6.67 2.20 7.24
N ILE A 27 -7.96 2.53 7.34
CA ILE A 27 -9.05 1.59 7.04
C ILE A 27 -8.99 1.11 5.59
N ASN A 28 -8.80 2.02 4.64
CA ASN A 28 -8.66 1.69 3.22
C ASN A 28 -7.51 0.71 2.98
N GLU A 29 -6.39 0.93 3.67
CA GLU A 29 -5.20 0.10 3.55
C GLU A 29 -5.39 -1.31 4.12
N ILE A 30 -6.11 -1.43 5.24
CA ILE A 30 -6.50 -2.73 5.82
C ILE A 30 -7.39 -3.52 4.85
N ILE A 31 -8.40 -2.86 4.25
CA ILE A 31 -9.30 -3.48 3.26
C ILE A 31 -8.49 -3.93 2.04
N GLN A 32 -7.64 -3.06 1.51
CA GLN A 32 -6.81 -3.35 0.35
C GLN A 32 -5.85 -4.52 0.61
N HIS A 33 -5.20 -4.55 1.78
CA HIS A 33 -4.33 -5.65 2.18
C HIS A 33 -5.07 -6.99 2.26
N SER A 34 -6.28 -6.98 2.82
CA SER A 34 -7.14 -8.17 2.85
C SER A 34 -7.45 -8.66 1.42
N ASN A 35 -7.74 -7.75 0.49
CA ASN A 35 -8.04 -8.07 -0.91
C ASN A 35 -6.84 -8.67 -1.65
N GLU A 36 -5.67 -8.09 -1.52
CA GLU A 36 -4.45 -8.58 -2.18
C GLU A 36 -4.01 -9.95 -1.66
N ARG A 37 -4.20 -10.23 -0.36
CA ARG A 37 -3.75 -11.49 0.28
C ARG A 37 -4.85 -12.54 0.43
N ASP A 38 -6.04 -12.28 -0.12
CA ASP A 38 -7.24 -13.11 0.02
C ASP A 38 -7.50 -13.53 1.49
N LYS A 39 -7.35 -12.57 2.40
CA LYS A 39 -7.60 -12.77 3.84
C LYS A 39 -9.03 -12.40 4.20
N GLU A 40 -9.56 -13.09 5.19
CA GLU A 40 -10.84 -12.73 5.80
C GLU A 40 -10.73 -11.37 6.53
N LEU A 41 -11.78 -10.56 6.46
CA LEU A 41 -11.84 -9.25 7.11
C LEU A 41 -13.20 -9.02 7.75
N TRP A 42 -13.17 -8.58 9.01
CA TRP A 42 -14.32 -8.17 9.79
C TRP A 42 -14.10 -6.72 10.23
N LEU A 43 -14.92 -5.80 9.73
CA LEU A 43 -14.88 -4.40 10.12
C LEU A 43 -16.24 -4.01 10.68
N ILE A 44 -16.27 -3.70 11.97
CA ILE A 44 -17.48 -3.31 12.69
C ILE A 44 -17.43 -1.80 12.94
N ALA A 45 -18.38 -1.07 12.37
CA ALA A 45 -18.61 0.33 12.68
C ALA A 45 -19.66 0.42 13.80
N LEU A 46 -19.24 0.89 14.98
CA LEU A 46 -20.11 1.06 16.14
C LEU A 46 -20.44 2.53 16.33
N ASP A 47 -21.71 2.81 16.62
CA ASP A 47 -22.18 4.16 16.99
C ASP A 47 -22.75 4.17 18.42
N MET A 48 -22.40 5.22 19.18
CA MET A 48 -22.89 5.42 20.54
C MET A 48 -24.18 6.24 20.51
N SER A 49 -25.25 5.72 21.12
CA SER A 49 -26.51 6.44 21.20
C SER A 49 -26.35 7.62 22.16
N LYS A 50 -26.55 8.85 21.66
CA LYS A 50 -26.50 10.09 22.46
C LYS A 50 -25.23 10.19 23.32
N ALA A 51 -24.07 10.07 22.69
CA ALA A 51 -22.77 9.96 23.38
C ALA A 51 -22.52 11.06 24.43
N TYR A 52 -22.90 12.30 24.15
CA TYR A 52 -22.75 13.44 25.07
C TYR A 52 -23.82 13.47 26.17
N ASP A 53 -25.05 13.05 25.86
CA ASP A 53 -26.15 13.05 26.84
C ASP A 53 -26.11 11.85 27.79
N ARG A 54 -25.22 10.89 27.56
CA ARG A 54 -25.27 9.60 28.26
C ARG A 54 -23.99 9.23 29.00
N ILE A 55 -23.04 10.15 29.12
CA ILE A 55 -21.74 9.91 29.76
C ILE A 55 -21.93 9.30 31.16
N ASN A 56 -21.23 8.19 31.42
CA ASN A 56 -21.20 7.59 32.75
C ASN A 56 -20.40 8.47 33.72
N ILE A 57 -21.12 9.19 34.59
CA ILE A 57 -20.57 10.16 35.54
C ILE A 57 -19.53 9.52 36.48
N TYR A 58 -19.80 8.31 36.97
CA TYR A 58 -18.87 7.60 37.87
C TYR A 58 -17.51 7.38 37.20
N MET A 59 -17.53 6.90 35.95
CA MET A 59 -16.31 6.70 35.16
C MET A 59 -15.64 8.03 34.80
N LEU A 60 -16.41 9.06 34.48
CA LEU A 60 -15.90 10.40 34.20
C LEU A 60 -15.17 10.98 35.42
N LYS A 61 -15.77 10.90 36.62
CA LYS A 61 -15.16 11.34 37.88
C LYS A 61 -13.84 10.62 38.17
N LYS A 62 -13.80 9.29 38.00
CA LYS A 62 -12.57 8.49 38.13
C LYS A 62 -11.51 8.90 37.11
N ALA A 63 -11.89 9.16 35.86
CA ALA A 63 -10.98 9.60 34.81
C ALA A 63 -10.39 10.99 35.09
N MET A 64 -11.20 11.97 35.50
CA MET A 64 -10.74 13.32 35.84
C MET A 64 -9.80 13.33 37.05
N LYS A 65 -10.13 12.57 38.11
CA LYS A 65 -9.24 12.40 39.27
C LYS A 65 -7.91 11.75 38.88
N ARG A 66 -7.93 10.75 37.98
CA ARG A 66 -6.70 10.13 37.45
C ARG A 66 -5.79 11.12 36.73
N ILE A 67 -6.38 12.11 36.04
CA ILE A 67 -5.65 13.16 35.32
C ILE A 67 -5.28 14.33 36.27
N LYS A 68 -5.55 14.19 37.57
CA LYS A 68 -5.26 15.18 38.62
C LYS A 68 -5.99 16.52 38.44
N PHE A 69 -7.24 16.48 37.99
CA PHE A 69 -8.09 17.69 38.01
C PHE A 69 -8.40 18.08 39.47
N PRO A 70 -8.48 19.39 39.80
CA PRO A 70 -8.91 19.86 41.12
C PRO A 70 -10.31 19.34 41.47
N ASP A 71 -10.53 18.99 42.75
CA ASP A 71 -11.81 18.40 43.19
C ASP A 71 -13.00 19.36 42.98
N GLU A 72 -12.80 20.67 43.13
CA GLU A 72 -13.81 21.70 42.84
C GLU A 72 -14.27 21.65 41.38
N LEU A 73 -13.31 21.57 40.44
CA LEU A 73 -13.60 21.45 39.01
C LEU A 73 -14.28 20.12 38.68
N VAL A 74 -13.86 19.03 39.32
CA VAL A 74 -14.49 17.71 39.18
C VAL A 74 -15.95 17.75 39.61
N ASN A 75 -16.26 18.40 40.73
CA ASN A 75 -17.63 18.51 41.24
C ASN A 75 -18.49 19.38 40.31
N LEU A 76 -18.00 20.56 39.92
CA LEU A 76 -18.67 21.44 38.96
C LEU A 76 -19.01 20.70 37.66
N LEU A 77 -18.03 20.02 37.06
CA LEU A 77 -18.24 19.28 35.82
C LEU A 77 -19.20 18.11 35.99
N THR A 78 -19.21 17.46 37.16
CA THR A 78 -20.10 16.33 37.44
C THR A 78 -21.56 16.79 37.61
N GLU A 79 -21.78 17.94 38.26
CA GLU A 79 -23.10 18.54 38.46
C GLU A 79 -23.76 18.95 37.13
N LEU A 80 -22.97 19.30 36.11
CA LEU A 80 -23.50 19.59 34.76
C LEU A 80 -24.13 18.36 34.06
N PHE A 81 -23.84 17.14 34.52
CA PHE A 81 -24.20 15.90 33.80
C PHE A 81 -25.08 14.91 34.59
N LEU A 82 -25.80 15.36 35.62
CA LEU A 82 -26.66 14.51 36.49
C LEU A 82 -27.60 13.57 35.70
N GLU A 83 -27.78 12.34 36.22
CA GLU A 83 -28.72 11.28 35.78
C GLU A 83 -28.52 10.62 34.38
N ARG A 84 -27.27 10.49 33.90
CA ARG A 84 -26.97 10.01 32.54
C ARG A 84 -26.31 8.62 32.50
N LYS A 85 -26.76 7.73 31.59
CA LYS A 85 -26.23 6.36 31.39
C LYS A 85 -25.98 6.00 29.91
N ASN A 86 -24.79 5.48 29.61
CA ASN A 86 -24.33 5.13 28.25
C ASN A 86 -25.07 3.91 27.66
N LYS A 87 -25.43 3.97 26.38
CA LYS A 87 -26.00 2.85 25.61
C LYS A 87 -25.52 2.90 24.17
N ILE A 88 -25.15 1.74 23.61
CA ILE A 88 -24.79 1.59 22.20
C ILE A 88 -26.06 1.67 21.34
N ASN A 89 -25.97 2.33 20.18
CA ASN A 89 -27.07 2.36 19.24
C ASN A 89 -27.01 1.12 18.32
N LYS A 90 -27.75 0.08 18.67
CA LYS A 90 -27.75 -1.18 17.92
C LYS A 90 -28.23 -0.99 16.47
N GLU A 91 -29.16 -0.08 16.23
CA GLU A 91 -29.76 0.17 14.90
C GLU A 91 -28.82 0.87 13.92
N LYS A 92 -27.82 1.61 14.42
CA LYS A 92 -26.83 2.32 13.60
C LYS A 92 -25.49 1.60 13.47
N SER A 93 -25.37 0.42 14.08
CA SER A 93 -24.15 -0.37 14.00
C SER A 93 -24.10 -1.10 12.67
N GLU A 94 -23.02 -0.92 11.91
CA GLU A 94 -22.84 -1.49 10.58
C GLU A 94 -21.66 -2.47 10.57
N LEU A 95 -21.77 -3.58 9.83
CA LEU A 95 -20.71 -4.58 9.70
C LEU A 95 -20.35 -4.75 8.23
N LEU A 96 -19.08 -4.52 7.89
CA LEU A 96 -18.49 -5.00 6.65
C LEU A 96 -17.82 -6.34 6.92
N TRP A 97 -18.23 -7.36 6.19
CA TRP A 97 -17.64 -8.68 6.28
C TRP A 97 -17.20 -9.16 4.90
N LYS A 98 -15.96 -9.65 4.84
CA LYS A 98 -15.40 -10.33 3.68
C LYS A 98 -14.95 -11.73 4.07
N THR A 99 -15.49 -12.73 3.38
CA THR A 99 -15.08 -14.14 3.49
C THR A 99 -13.94 -14.47 2.52
N LYS A 100 -13.21 -15.55 2.80
CA LYS A 100 -12.29 -16.17 1.83
C LYS A 100 -13.07 -16.78 0.65
N LYS A 101 -12.43 -16.88 -0.52
CA LYS A 101 -13.02 -17.59 -1.67
C LYS A 101 -13.47 -19.00 -1.27
N GLY A 102 -14.74 -19.32 -1.50
CA GLY A 102 -15.35 -20.62 -1.18
C GLY A 102 -16.15 -20.68 0.13
N HIS A 103 -16.14 -19.63 0.95
CA HIS A 103 -16.95 -19.57 2.18
C HIS A 103 -18.20 -18.70 2.00
N ASN A 104 -19.36 -19.25 2.36
CA ASN A 104 -20.64 -18.54 2.34
C ASN A 104 -20.77 -17.59 3.53
N MET A 105 -21.38 -16.43 3.27
CA MET A 105 -21.65 -15.40 4.27
C MET A 105 -22.88 -15.82 5.09
N SER A 106 -22.82 -15.79 6.41
CA SER A 106 -24.01 -15.97 7.24
C SER A 106 -24.89 -14.71 7.23
N GLU A 107 -26.21 -14.89 7.21
CA GLU A 107 -27.17 -13.77 7.13
C GLU A 107 -27.17 -12.89 8.39
N ILE A 108 -26.78 -13.45 9.54
CA ILE A 108 -26.82 -12.79 10.84
C ILE A 108 -25.56 -13.14 11.63
N VAL A 109 -24.92 -12.12 12.21
CA VAL A 109 -23.78 -12.28 13.12
C VAL A 109 -24.21 -11.82 14.52
N LYS A 110 -24.04 -12.70 15.51
CA LYS A 110 -24.24 -12.38 16.93
C LYS A 110 -22.88 -12.07 17.56
N ILE A 111 -22.69 -10.83 17.98
CA ILE A 111 -21.47 -10.36 18.63
C ILE A 111 -21.78 -10.06 20.10
N LYS A 112 -21.03 -10.66 21.02
CA LYS A 112 -21.11 -10.32 22.45
C LYS A 112 -20.36 -9.02 22.70
N PHE A 113 -21.06 -8.00 23.19
CA PHE A 113 -20.46 -6.74 23.63
C PHE A 113 -20.75 -6.52 25.12
N GLY A 114 -19.78 -6.86 25.97
CA GLY A 114 -19.99 -6.94 27.42
C GLY A 114 -21.07 -7.96 27.75
N ASN A 115 -22.10 -7.56 28.51
CA ASN A 115 -23.21 -8.42 28.92
C ASN A 115 -24.40 -8.42 27.93
N LYS A 116 -24.23 -7.87 26.71
CA LYS A 116 -25.31 -7.75 25.73
C LYS A 116 -24.91 -8.34 24.39
N ASP A 117 -25.82 -9.10 23.79
CA ASP A 117 -25.68 -9.59 22.42
C ASP A 117 -26.12 -8.49 21.42
N LEU A 118 -25.27 -8.24 20.44
CA LEU A 118 -25.49 -7.37 19.28
C LEU A 118 -25.72 -8.28 18.08
N ILE A 119 -26.91 -8.17 17.50
CA ILE A 119 -27.27 -8.87 16.27
C ILE A 119 -27.05 -7.87 15.13
N ILE A 120 -26.05 -8.11 14.28
CA ILE A 120 -25.73 -7.22 13.17
C ILE A 120 -25.87 -8.01 11.86
N LYS A 121 -26.55 -7.41 10.89
CA LYS A 121 -26.59 -7.92 9.51
C LYS A 121 -25.38 -7.39 8.76
N PRO A 122 -24.52 -8.25 8.18
CA PRO A 122 -23.43 -7.80 7.33
C PRO A 122 -23.98 -7.03 6.13
N ALA A 123 -23.27 -5.99 5.69
CA ALA A 123 -23.57 -5.36 4.41
C ALA A 123 -23.36 -6.39 3.28
N ASP A 124 -24.24 -6.35 2.27
CA ASP A 124 -24.16 -7.23 1.12
C ASP A 124 -22.79 -7.17 0.41
N LYS A 125 -22.48 -8.15 -0.45
CA LYS A 125 -21.24 -8.14 -1.24
C LYS A 125 -21.04 -6.87 -2.08
N LYS A 126 -22.13 -6.20 -2.46
CA LYS A 126 -22.14 -4.89 -3.14
C LYS A 126 -22.43 -3.72 -2.19
N GLY A 127 -22.82 -4.01 -0.96
CA GLY A 127 -23.12 -3.04 0.07
C GLY A 127 -21.89 -2.22 0.46
N SER A 128 -22.16 -1.10 1.12
CA SER A 128 -21.14 -0.22 1.66
C SER A 128 -21.52 0.25 3.05
N VAL A 129 -20.52 0.68 3.79
CA VAL A 129 -20.65 1.25 5.12
C VAL A 129 -20.06 2.65 5.11
N ARG A 130 -20.75 3.58 5.81
CA ARG A 130 -20.36 4.99 5.81
C ARG A 130 -19.57 5.33 7.05
N ILE A 131 -18.26 5.51 6.90
CA ILE A 131 -17.34 5.83 8.00
C ILE A 131 -16.86 7.27 7.83
N LEU A 132 -17.09 8.12 8.84
CA LEU A 132 -16.73 9.56 8.81
C LEU A 132 -17.21 10.29 7.54
N GLY A 133 -18.32 9.85 6.94
CA GLY A 133 -18.83 10.43 5.69
C GLY A 133 -18.16 9.91 4.41
N VAL A 134 -17.25 8.96 4.45
CA VAL A 134 -16.71 8.28 3.26
C VAL A 134 -17.26 6.85 3.20
N TRP A 135 -17.51 6.37 1.99
CA TRP A 135 -18.13 5.06 1.76
C TRP A 135 -17.08 4.00 1.51
N PHE A 136 -17.17 2.89 2.25
CA PHE A 136 -16.28 1.75 2.12
C PHE A 136 -17.06 0.52 1.66
N ASN A 137 -16.46 -0.23 0.73
CA ASN A 137 -16.94 -1.54 0.32
C ASN A 137 -15.89 -2.59 0.71
N ALA A 138 -16.35 -3.77 1.14
CA ALA A 138 -15.47 -4.85 1.61
C ALA A 138 -14.46 -5.35 0.55
N TYR A 139 -14.78 -5.19 -0.73
CA TYR A 139 -13.94 -5.56 -1.88
C TYR A 139 -13.25 -4.36 -2.53
N ASN A 140 -13.32 -3.16 -1.92
CA ASN A 140 -12.73 -1.92 -2.41
C ASN A 140 -13.09 -1.56 -3.87
N ARG A 141 -14.35 -1.81 -4.26
CA ARG A 141 -14.84 -1.53 -5.61
C ARG A 141 -15.08 -0.05 -5.86
N ARG A 142 -14.45 0.50 -6.89
CA ARG A 142 -14.55 1.92 -7.25
C ARG A 142 -15.92 2.31 -7.81
N GLU A 143 -16.62 1.40 -8.49
CA GLU A 143 -17.86 1.73 -9.21
C GLU A 143 -18.96 2.20 -8.26
N HIS A 144 -19.02 1.57 -7.09
CA HIS A 144 -19.97 1.92 -6.06
C HIS A 144 -19.76 3.36 -5.53
N VAL A 145 -18.50 3.75 -5.26
CA VAL A 145 -18.18 5.11 -4.80
C VAL A 145 -18.50 6.14 -5.87
N ILE A 146 -18.18 5.84 -7.14
CA ILE A 146 -18.52 6.70 -8.29
C ILE A 146 -20.03 6.88 -8.42
N ALA A 147 -20.82 5.81 -8.28
CA ALA A 147 -22.28 5.87 -8.33
C ALA A 147 -22.85 6.78 -7.23
N GLN A 148 -22.32 6.69 -6.01
CA GLN A 148 -22.75 7.54 -4.90
C GLN A 148 -22.35 9.01 -5.09
N ILE A 149 -21.15 9.27 -5.61
CA ILE A 149 -20.75 10.64 -5.95
C ILE A 149 -21.69 11.22 -7.00
N ARG A 150 -22.02 10.45 -8.04
CA ARG A 150 -22.96 10.86 -9.10
C ARG A 150 -24.32 11.22 -8.52
N GLU A 151 -24.83 10.40 -7.60
CA GLU A 151 -26.08 10.66 -6.88
C GLU A 151 -26.00 11.96 -6.06
N GLU A 152 -24.90 12.17 -5.33
CA GLU A 152 -24.70 13.37 -4.53
C GLU A 152 -24.63 14.63 -5.39
N VAL A 153 -23.94 14.58 -6.54
CA VAL A 153 -23.88 15.71 -7.49
C VAL A 153 -25.28 16.02 -8.01
N ARG A 154 -26.04 14.99 -8.42
CA ARG A 154 -27.41 15.15 -8.92
C ARG A 154 -28.30 15.81 -7.86
N ASN A 155 -28.27 15.28 -6.64
CA ASN A 155 -29.04 15.82 -5.52
C ASN A 155 -28.67 17.27 -5.22
N CYS A 156 -27.38 17.64 -5.24
CA CYS A 156 -26.97 19.04 -5.06
C CYS A 156 -27.50 19.92 -6.20
N CYS A 157 -27.44 19.46 -7.45
CA CYS A 157 -27.95 20.22 -8.60
C CYS A 157 -29.47 20.44 -8.52
N GLU A 158 -30.23 19.39 -8.23
CA GLU A 158 -31.69 19.44 -8.18
C GLU A 158 -32.22 20.27 -6.99
N THR A 159 -31.65 20.07 -5.80
CA THR A 159 -32.12 20.72 -4.57
C THR A 159 -31.63 22.14 -4.41
N MET A 160 -30.38 22.42 -4.79
CA MET A 160 -29.75 23.71 -4.51
C MET A 160 -29.90 24.71 -5.66
N ILE A 161 -30.01 24.24 -6.91
CA ILE A 161 -29.86 25.11 -8.09
C ILE A 161 -31.09 25.10 -8.97
N LEU A 162 -31.55 23.91 -9.38
CA LEU A 162 -32.56 23.78 -10.43
C LEU A 162 -33.82 24.60 -10.14
N ARG A 163 -34.35 24.49 -8.92
CA ARG A 163 -35.62 25.15 -8.51
C ARG A 163 -35.46 26.58 -8.02
N LYS A 164 -34.22 27.08 -7.88
CA LYS A 164 -33.95 28.41 -7.32
C LYS A 164 -33.62 29.41 -8.43
N LYS A 165 -34.02 30.67 -8.22
CA LYS A 165 -33.54 31.82 -9.00
C LYS A 165 -32.20 32.25 -8.41
N LEU A 166 -31.11 31.85 -9.05
CA LEU A 166 -29.74 32.15 -8.61
C LEU A 166 -29.02 32.92 -9.71
N SER A 167 -28.16 33.85 -9.32
CA SER A 167 -27.20 34.45 -10.26
C SER A 167 -26.09 33.46 -10.62
N ASP A 168 -25.42 33.75 -11.73
CA ASP A 168 -24.19 33.09 -12.17
C ASP A 168 -23.14 33.03 -11.04
N LYS A 169 -22.90 34.15 -10.35
CA LYS A 169 -21.94 34.25 -9.23
C LYS A 169 -22.36 33.39 -8.03
N GLN A 170 -23.65 33.34 -7.70
CA GLN A 170 -24.15 32.49 -6.62
C GLN A 170 -23.98 31.01 -6.95
N MET A 171 -24.27 30.60 -8.20
CA MET A 171 -24.04 29.23 -8.64
C MET A 171 -22.55 28.87 -8.63
N SER A 172 -21.67 29.77 -9.09
CA SER A 172 -20.21 29.57 -9.03
C SER A 172 -19.72 29.43 -7.59
N PHE A 173 -20.26 30.22 -6.66
CA PHE A 173 -19.94 30.11 -5.24
C PHE A 173 -20.36 28.76 -4.66
N ILE A 174 -21.62 28.34 -4.88
CA ILE A 174 -22.11 27.02 -4.42
C ILE A 174 -21.24 25.90 -4.97
N PHE A 175 -20.85 25.98 -6.24
CA PHE A 175 -19.99 24.99 -6.85
C PHE A 175 -18.61 24.90 -6.21
N ASN A 176 -17.91 26.04 -6.14
CA ASN A 176 -16.52 26.11 -5.69
C ASN A 176 -16.35 25.87 -4.18
N VAL A 177 -17.32 26.30 -3.37
CA VAL A 177 -17.22 26.30 -1.89
C VAL A 177 -17.94 25.10 -1.28
N LEU A 178 -18.96 24.54 -1.93
CA LEU A 178 -19.77 23.47 -1.36
C LEU A 178 -19.71 22.17 -2.16
N ILE A 179 -20.03 22.21 -3.46
CA ILE A 179 -20.12 20.98 -4.27
C ILE A 179 -18.75 20.33 -4.42
N ILE A 180 -17.73 21.10 -4.84
CA ILE A 180 -16.37 20.60 -5.03
C ILE A 180 -15.80 20.00 -3.74
N PRO A 181 -15.73 20.71 -2.60
CA PRO A 181 -15.16 20.14 -1.38
C PRO A 181 -15.92 18.92 -0.88
N LYS A 182 -17.26 18.91 -1.03
CA LYS A 182 -18.09 17.78 -0.64
C LYS A 182 -17.77 16.53 -1.46
N ILE A 183 -17.69 16.65 -2.79
CA ILE A 183 -17.35 15.52 -3.66
C ILE A 183 -15.91 15.08 -3.43
N GLU A 184 -14.98 16.03 -3.30
CA GLU A 184 -13.56 15.76 -3.02
C GLU A 184 -13.40 14.91 -1.75
N TYR A 185 -14.10 15.29 -0.67
CA TYR A 185 -14.11 14.53 0.57
C TYR A 185 -14.71 13.12 0.38
N ARG A 186 -15.81 12.98 -0.36
CA ARG A 186 -16.38 11.64 -0.66
C ARG A 186 -15.44 10.77 -1.50
N ALA A 187 -14.69 11.38 -2.41
CA ALA A 187 -13.75 10.71 -3.31
C ALA A 187 -12.36 10.49 -2.67
N GLN A 188 -12.18 10.77 -1.38
CA GLN A 188 -10.85 10.84 -0.76
C GLN A 188 -10.04 9.52 -0.88
N MET A 189 -10.70 8.37 -0.89
CA MET A 189 -10.04 7.05 -0.96
C MET A 189 -9.82 6.50 -2.38
N ILE A 190 -10.40 7.15 -3.41
CA ILE A 190 -10.25 6.75 -4.81
C ILE A 190 -9.54 7.83 -5.63
N ILE A 191 -8.95 7.43 -6.76
CA ILE A 191 -8.36 8.35 -7.74
C ILE A 191 -9.22 8.23 -9.01
N LEU A 192 -9.84 9.34 -9.40
CA LEU A 192 -10.69 9.44 -10.58
C LEU A 192 -9.87 9.93 -11.77
N THR A 193 -10.17 9.41 -12.96
CA THR A 193 -9.58 9.92 -14.20
C THR A 193 -10.20 11.26 -14.58
N GLU A 194 -9.54 12.00 -15.48
CA GLU A 194 -10.08 13.26 -15.98
C GLU A 194 -11.43 13.08 -16.70
N GLU A 195 -11.60 11.98 -17.44
CA GLU A 195 -12.86 11.62 -18.10
C GLU A 195 -13.98 11.36 -17.10
N GLU A 196 -13.70 10.60 -16.03
CA GLU A 196 -14.65 10.35 -14.95
C GLU A 196 -15.03 11.65 -14.24
N CYS A 197 -14.05 12.50 -13.92
CA CYS A 197 -14.28 13.82 -13.33
C CYS A 197 -15.20 14.67 -14.23
N ASN A 198 -14.91 14.70 -15.53
CA ASN A 198 -15.70 15.43 -16.52
C ASN A 198 -17.14 14.90 -16.62
N SER A 199 -17.32 13.59 -16.59
CA SER A 199 -18.63 12.93 -16.61
C SER A 199 -19.45 13.24 -15.35
N LEU A 200 -18.82 13.20 -14.17
CA LEU A 200 -19.48 13.48 -12.89
C LEU A 200 -19.98 14.92 -12.77
N ILE A 201 -19.22 15.88 -13.31
CA ILE A 201 -19.53 17.32 -13.24
C ILE A 201 -20.36 17.80 -14.45
N ALA A 202 -20.50 16.98 -15.50
CA ALA A 202 -21.30 17.33 -16.68
C ALA A 202 -22.75 17.77 -16.37
N PRO A 203 -23.51 17.11 -15.45
CA PRO A 203 -24.86 17.55 -15.11
C PRO A 203 -24.92 18.98 -14.57
N PHE A 204 -23.96 19.34 -13.71
CA PHE A 204 -23.85 20.70 -13.19
C PHE A 204 -23.52 21.70 -14.31
N ARG A 205 -22.55 21.39 -15.18
CA ARG A 205 -22.15 22.25 -16.31
C ARG A 205 -23.31 22.53 -17.27
N MET A 206 -24.10 21.52 -17.59
CA MET A 206 -25.29 21.68 -18.44
C MET A 206 -26.34 22.56 -17.76
N LEU A 207 -26.61 22.33 -16.47
CA LEU A 207 -27.56 23.13 -15.71
C LEU A 207 -27.13 24.60 -15.62
N TYR A 208 -25.83 24.83 -15.37
CA TYR A 208 -25.25 26.15 -15.27
C TYR A 208 -25.44 26.93 -16.58
N LYS A 209 -25.01 26.35 -17.71
CA LYS A 209 -25.18 26.95 -19.06
C LYS A 209 -26.63 27.31 -19.36
N ASN A 210 -27.55 26.39 -19.09
CA ASN A 210 -28.98 26.62 -19.33
C ASN A 210 -29.53 27.78 -18.49
N LYS A 211 -29.10 27.92 -17.23
CA LYS A 211 -29.56 28.99 -16.33
C LYS A 211 -29.08 30.38 -16.74
N ILE A 212 -27.91 30.49 -17.34
CA ILE A 212 -27.34 31.76 -17.81
C ILE A 212 -27.64 32.06 -19.28
N GLY A 213 -28.41 31.20 -19.96
CA GLY A 213 -28.79 31.38 -21.36
C GLY A 213 -27.70 31.03 -22.38
N LEU A 214 -26.64 30.33 -21.99
CA LEU A 214 -25.62 29.84 -22.93
C LEU A 214 -26.10 28.59 -23.67
N ALA A 215 -25.70 28.46 -24.93
CA ALA A 215 -25.90 27.24 -25.70
C ALA A 215 -25.22 26.05 -25.01
N ARG A 216 -25.85 24.86 -25.08
CA ARG A 216 -25.29 23.62 -24.51
C ARG A 216 -23.88 23.32 -25.05
N THR A 217 -23.63 23.67 -26.31
CA THR A 217 -22.37 23.50 -27.06
C THR A 217 -21.30 24.54 -26.73
N ALA A 218 -21.61 25.56 -25.92
CA ALA A 218 -20.63 26.59 -25.56
C ALA A 218 -19.35 25.95 -24.99
N PRO A 219 -18.14 26.43 -25.34
CA PRO A 219 -16.89 25.86 -24.85
C PRO A 219 -16.84 25.81 -23.32
N ASN A 220 -16.45 24.66 -22.75
CA ASN A 220 -16.35 24.52 -21.29
C ASN A 220 -15.27 25.43 -20.68
N ALA A 221 -14.26 25.81 -21.47
CA ALA A 221 -13.20 26.74 -21.07
C ALA A 221 -13.76 28.05 -20.51
N LEU A 222 -14.82 28.59 -21.11
CA LEU A 222 -15.49 29.82 -20.66
C LEU A 222 -15.92 29.77 -19.19
N MET A 223 -16.26 28.59 -18.68
CA MET A 223 -16.68 28.44 -17.29
C MET A 223 -15.50 28.39 -16.32
N HIS A 224 -14.33 27.93 -16.75
CA HIS A 224 -13.15 27.71 -15.89
C HIS A 224 -12.22 28.93 -15.84
N THR A 225 -12.23 29.76 -16.88
CA THR A 225 -11.45 30.99 -16.96
C THR A 225 -11.80 31.97 -15.83
N ARG A 226 -10.77 32.59 -15.22
CA ARG A 226 -10.91 33.45 -14.03
C ARG A 226 -11.68 34.73 -14.32
N GLU A 227 -11.51 35.27 -15.52
CA GLU A 227 -12.10 36.52 -16.00
C GLU A 227 -13.61 36.38 -16.27
N PHE A 228 -14.12 35.14 -16.36
CA PHE A 228 -15.52 34.84 -16.54
C PHE A 228 -16.13 34.25 -15.25
N TYR A 229 -16.50 32.97 -15.27
CA TYR A 229 -17.28 32.34 -14.19
C TYR A 229 -16.43 31.68 -13.10
N ASN A 230 -15.13 31.52 -13.35
CA ASN A 230 -14.13 30.99 -12.41
C ASN A 230 -14.56 29.70 -11.68
N LEU A 231 -15.20 28.77 -12.40
CA LEU A 231 -15.51 27.44 -11.86
C LEU A 231 -14.24 26.62 -11.76
N LYS A 232 -13.94 26.12 -10.56
CA LYS A 232 -12.75 25.28 -10.37
C LYS A 232 -12.87 23.99 -11.19
N ASN A 233 -11.79 23.58 -11.84
CA ASN A 233 -11.73 22.26 -12.46
C ASN A 233 -11.66 21.19 -11.37
N PHE A 234 -12.59 20.24 -11.40
CA PHE A 234 -12.63 19.16 -10.41
C PHE A 234 -11.43 18.22 -10.53
N SER A 235 -10.95 17.96 -11.75
CA SER A 235 -9.79 17.07 -11.94
C SER A 235 -8.53 17.69 -11.36
N ASP A 236 -8.30 18.97 -11.63
CA ASP A 236 -7.12 19.70 -11.13
C ASP A 236 -7.15 19.80 -9.60
N ASN A 237 -8.32 20.13 -9.02
CA ASN A 237 -8.49 20.18 -7.57
C ASN A 237 -8.22 18.83 -6.92
N GLN A 238 -8.76 17.75 -7.49
CA GLN A 238 -8.54 16.41 -6.96
C GLN A 238 -7.05 16.07 -7.01
N LEU A 239 -6.38 16.32 -8.13
CA LEU A 239 -4.95 16.07 -8.27
C LEU A 239 -4.16 16.83 -7.20
N GLN A 240 -4.41 18.13 -7.04
CA GLN A 240 -3.78 18.96 -6.01
C GLN A 240 -4.00 18.38 -4.59
N ALA A 241 -5.23 17.99 -4.27
CA ALA A 241 -5.56 17.39 -2.98
C ALA A 241 -4.87 16.04 -2.75
N LYS A 242 -4.80 15.18 -3.78
CA LYS A 242 -4.10 13.88 -3.68
C LYS A 242 -2.60 14.05 -3.47
N ILE A 243 -1.97 14.95 -4.21
CA ILE A 243 -0.54 15.28 -4.05
C ILE A 243 -0.29 15.77 -2.62
N THR A 244 -1.11 16.70 -2.13
CA THR A 244 -0.98 17.25 -0.77
C THR A 244 -1.12 16.14 0.28
N ASN A 245 -2.14 15.30 0.18
CA ASN A 245 -2.36 14.16 1.07
C ASN A 245 -1.23 13.13 1.01
N PHE A 246 -0.59 12.94 -0.15
CA PHE A 246 0.54 12.04 -0.30
C PHE A 246 1.81 12.59 0.34
N ILE A 247 2.09 13.89 0.20
CA ILE A 247 3.20 14.57 0.87
C ILE A 247 3.04 14.47 2.40
N ILE A 248 1.82 14.66 2.91
CA ILE A 248 1.52 14.48 4.34
C ILE A 248 1.81 13.04 4.79
N GLN A 249 1.40 12.04 4.00
CA GLN A 249 1.62 10.62 4.30
C GLN A 249 3.09 10.24 4.40
N ILE A 250 3.91 10.63 3.42
CA ILE A 250 5.33 10.24 3.39
C ILE A 250 6.09 10.87 4.56
N ASN A 251 5.74 12.10 4.91
CA ASN A 251 6.41 12.86 5.97
C ASN A 251 5.85 12.56 7.36
N ASP A 252 4.79 11.75 7.47
CA ASP A 252 4.25 11.37 8.76
C ASP A 252 5.18 10.37 9.49
N ASN A 253 5.36 10.62 10.79
CA ASN A 253 6.16 9.76 11.66
C ASN A 253 5.29 8.75 12.44
N ASN A 254 3.97 8.89 12.38
CA ASN A 254 3.01 8.05 13.08
C ASN A 254 2.64 6.82 12.24
N GLU A 255 1.52 6.17 12.60
CA GLU A 255 1.04 4.94 11.96
C GLU A 255 0.74 5.13 10.47
N LEU A 256 0.24 6.31 10.07
CA LEU A 256 -0.03 6.59 8.66
C LEU A 256 1.25 6.51 7.83
N GLY A 257 2.32 7.16 8.28
CA GLY A 257 3.62 7.09 7.60
C GLY A 257 4.22 5.68 7.61
N GLN A 258 4.02 4.89 8.68
CA GLN A 258 4.44 3.48 8.69
C GLN A 258 3.70 2.66 7.63
N VAL A 259 2.38 2.81 7.53
CA VAL A 259 1.56 2.14 6.50
C VAL A 259 2.01 2.55 5.10
N THR A 260 2.28 3.83 4.87
CA THR A 260 2.81 4.32 3.58
C THR A 260 4.18 3.72 3.26
N ARG A 261 5.10 3.63 4.22
CA ARG A 261 6.42 2.97 4.01
C ARG A 261 6.26 1.49 3.68
N ILE A 262 5.36 0.77 4.33
CA ILE A 262 5.04 -0.63 4.00
C ILE A 262 4.54 -0.73 2.55
N ARG A 263 3.71 0.23 2.09
CA ARG A 263 3.26 0.27 0.69
C ARG A 263 4.38 0.54 -0.29
N LEU A 264 5.30 1.43 0.04
CA LEU A 264 6.49 1.67 -0.78
C LEU A 264 7.37 0.41 -0.86
N TYR A 265 7.57 -0.33 0.25
CA TYR A 265 8.26 -1.62 0.21
C TYR A 265 7.53 -2.67 -0.65
N ASN A 266 6.20 -2.76 -0.52
CA ASN A 266 5.42 -3.67 -1.36
C ASN A 266 5.54 -3.30 -2.85
N LEU A 267 5.60 -2.01 -3.19
CA LEU A 267 5.82 -1.52 -4.55
C LEU A 267 7.24 -1.83 -5.03
N GLN A 268 8.24 -1.62 -4.19
CA GLN A 268 9.63 -1.97 -4.46
C GLN A 268 9.77 -3.47 -4.76
N GLU A 269 9.10 -4.33 -3.99
CA GLU A 269 9.08 -5.78 -4.21
C GLU A 269 8.26 -6.18 -5.45
N LEU A 270 7.16 -5.46 -5.74
CA LEU A 270 6.33 -5.69 -6.93
C LEU A 270 7.15 -5.50 -8.21
N LEU A 271 7.92 -4.41 -8.26
CA LEU A 271 8.67 -3.99 -9.44
C LEU A 271 10.15 -4.42 -9.42
N LEU A 272 10.60 -5.09 -8.34
CA LEU A 272 12.00 -5.47 -8.10
C LEU A 272 12.96 -4.27 -8.20
N LEU A 273 12.56 -3.13 -7.64
CA LEU A 273 13.37 -1.91 -7.61
C LEU A 273 14.51 -2.03 -6.61
N VAL A 274 15.67 -1.48 -6.95
CA VAL A 274 16.87 -1.49 -6.10
C VAL A 274 16.90 -0.29 -5.14
N ASP A 275 16.45 0.86 -5.62
CA ASP A 275 16.42 2.10 -4.85
C ASP A 275 14.99 2.44 -4.42
N ASP A 276 14.83 3.57 -3.75
CA ASP A 276 13.54 4.10 -3.30
C ASP A 276 12.60 4.30 -4.51
N PRO A 277 11.40 3.67 -4.50
CA PRO A 277 10.40 3.85 -5.55
C PRO A 277 10.11 5.31 -5.89
N LEU A 278 10.18 6.23 -4.91
CA LEU A 278 9.95 7.65 -5.17
C LEU A 278 10.97 8.28 -6.12
N SER A 279 12.19 7.73 -6.16
CA SER A 279 13.30 8.22 -6.99
C SER A 279 13.51 7.38 -8.26
N SER A 280 13.19 6.09 -8.22
CA SER A 280 13.61 5.13 -9.25
C SER A 280 12.53 4.74 -10.24
N LEU A 281 11.27 5.16 -10.05
CA LEU A 281 10.17 4.83 -10.94
C LEU A 281 10.32 5.51 -12.31
N THR A 282 10.30 4.72 -13.37
CA THR A 282 10.29 5.20 -14.76
C THR A 282 8.90 5.16 -15.37
N VAL A 283 8.66 5.96 -16.41
CA VAL A 283 7.39 5.99 -17.15
C VAL A 283 7.02 4.60 -17.71
N ASN A 284 8.01 3.76 -18.06
CA ASN A 284 7.76 2.41 -18.56
C ASN A 284 7.38 1.41 -17.45
N ASP A 285 7.91 1.57 -16.23
CA ASP A 285 7.44 0.83 -15.05
C ASP A 285 5.98 1.15 -14.75
N ILE A 286 5.61 2.41 -14.96
CA ILE A 286 4.28 2.98 -14.76
C ILE A 286 3.28 2.47 -15.82
N ILE A 287 3.62 2.56 -17.12
CA ILE A 287 2.77 2.10 -18.23
C ILE A 287 2.54 0.59 -18.18
N SER A 288 3.59 -0.20 -17.89
CA SER A 288 3.49 -1.68 -17.88
C SER A 288 2.58 -2.22 -16.77
N HIS A 289 2.42 -1.47 -15.68
CA HIS A 289 1.59 -1.86 -14.53
C HIS A 289 0.34 -0.96 -14.35
N GLY A 290 0.06 -0.05 -15.28
CA GLY A 290 -1.15 0.76 -15.31
C GLY A 290 -1.23 1.86 -14.25
N PHE A 291 -0.08 2.38 -13.80
CA PHE A 291 -0.04 3.57 -12.94
C PHE A 291 -0.03 4.84 -13.80
N ASP A 292 -0.42 5.99 -13.25
CA ASP A 292 -0.36 7.28 -13.94
C ASP A 292 0.16 8.33 -12.95
N VAL A 293 1.41 8.78 -13.13
CA VAL A 293 2.01 9.87 -12.33
C VAL A 293 3.06 10.61 -13.18
N LYS A 294 2.97 11.95 -13.17
CA LYS A 294 4.02 12.86 -13.66
C LYS A 294 5.10 13.02 -12.59
N ASN A 295 6.35 12.69 -12.94
CA ASN A 295 7.51 12.85 -12.06
C ASN A 295 7.75 14.33 -11.71
N ASN A 296 7.89 14.61 -10.42
CA ASN A 296 8.61 15.79 -9.93
C ASN A 296 9.68 15.31 -8.96
N ASN A 297 10.94 15.58 -9.32
CA ASN A 297 12.11 15.27 -8.51
C ASN A 297 12.05 16.11 -7.24
N ASN A 298 11.91 15.46 -6.08
CA ASN A 298 12.39 16.04 -4.84
C ASN A 298 12.96 14.93 -3.95
N SER A 299 14.20 15.18 -3.53
CA SER A 299 15.06 14.34 -2.73
C SER A 299 14.47 14.00 -1.37
N THR A 300 13.99 12.76 -1.21
CA THR A 300 13.80 12.12 0.10
C THR A 300 15.00 11.24 0.41
N LYS A 301 15.45 11.28 1.66
CA LYS A 301 16.63 10.57 2.17
C LYS A 301 16.60 9.09 1.77
N ASN A 302 17.71 8.61 1.21
CA ASN A 302 18.01 7.21 0.89
C ASN A 302 17.78 6.26 2.09
N LEU A 303 16.56 5.79 2.29
CA LEU A 303 16.21 4.83 3.35
C LEU A 303 15.89 3.43 2.82
N MET A 304 15.53 3.29 1.53
CA MET A 304 15.05 2.03 0.93
C MET A 304 16.01 1.49 -0.14
N LYS A 305 17.29 1.27 0.19
CA LYS A 305 18.23 0.65 -0.74
C LYS A 305 18.34 -0.85 -0.46
N VAL A 306 18.14 -1.67 -1.49
CA VAL A 306 18.37 -3.12 -1.38
C VAL A 306 19.88 -3.36 -1.22
N PRO A 307 20.33 -4.05 -0.15
CA PRO A 307 21.75 -4.32 0.04
C PRO A 307 22.26 -5.35 -0.97
N GLY A 308 23.50 -5.15 -1.42
CA GLY A 308 24.22 -6.02 -2.35
C GLY A 308 24.13 -5.60 -3.81
N GLY A 309 24.99 -6.21 -4.64
CA GLY A 309 25.02 -6.10 -6.10
C GLY A 309 25.44 -4.75 -6.69
N ASN A 310 26.26 -4.77 -7.73
CA ASN A 310 26.67 -3.55 -8.45
C ASN A 310 25.94 -3.35 -9.78
N VAL A 311 25.44 -4.43 -10.41
CA VAL A 311 24.77 -4.39 -11.72
C VAL A 311 23.36 -4.97 -11.63
N ARG A 312 22.36 -4.23 -12.10
CA ARG A 312 20.95 -4.66 -12.13
C ARG A 312 20.70 -5.57 -13.31
N ILE A 313 19.85 -6.58 -13.11
CA ILE A 313 19.40 -7.47 -14.20
C ILE A 313 18.63 -6.70 -15.28
N LYS A 314 17.82 -5.72 -14.88
CA LYS A 314 17.04 -4.87 -15.79
C LYS A 314 17.93 -4.19 -16.84
N ASP A 315 19.10 -3.70 -16.44
CA ASP A 315 20.02 -2.95 -17.31
C ASP A 315 20.72 -3.82 -18.37
N ILE A 316 20.76 -5.14 -18.16
CA ILE A 316 21.43 -6.10 -19.06
C ILE A 316 20.46 -6.70 -20.07
N ILE A 317 19.29 -7.13 -19.60
CA ILE A 317 18.32 -7.87 -20.41
C ILE A 317 17.38 -6.93 -21.17
N GLY A 318 17.26 -5.67 -20.72
CA GLY A 318 16.36 -4.69 -21.27
C GLY A 318 14.93 -4.82 -20.73
N GLU A 319 14.19 -3.72 -20.77
CA GLU A 319 12.90 -3.58 -20.07
C GLU A 319 11.84 -4.58 -20.54
N ARG A 320 11.75 -4.80 -21.86
CA ARG A 320 10.71 -5.65 -22.47
C ARG A 320 10.80 -7.11 -22.00
N LEU A 321 12.02 -7.67 -21.99
CA LEU A 321 12.27 -9.04 -21.54
C LEU A 321 12.19 -9.15 -20.02
N PHE A 322 12.59 -8.10 -19.30
CA PHE A 322 12.46 -8.03 -17.84
C PHE A 322 11.00 -8.13 -17.40
N PHE A 323 10.10 -7.30 -17.95
CA PHE A 323 8.68 -7.33 -17.58
C PHE A 323 7.99 -8.63 -17.97
N LYS A 324 8.37 -9.24 -19.10
CA LYS A 324 7.87 -10.56 -19.50
C LYS A 324 8.21 -11.65 -18.46
N ASN A 325 9.40 -11.55 -17.85
CA ASN A 325 9.96 -12.56 -16.95
C ASN A 325 9.90 -12.17 -15.45
N ILE A 326 9.26 -11.05 -15.09
CA ILE A 326 9.27 -10.48 -13.74
C ILE A 326 8.73 -11.44 -12.67
N LEU A 327 7.70 -12.23 -12.99
CA LEU A 327 7.12 -13.22 -12.07
C LEU A 327 8.11 -14.33 -11.70
N SER A 328 8.96 -14.75 -12.64
CA SER A 328 10.00 -15.76 -12.41
C SER A 328 11.12 -15.19 -11.55
N LEU A 329 11.60 -13.99 -11.90
CA LEU A 329 12.63 -13.27 -11.13
C LEU A 329 12.17 -12.99 -9.70
N LYS A 330 10.89 -12.62 -9.50
CA LYS A 330 10.32 -12.39 -8.18
C LYS A 330 10.25 -13.66 -7.34
N LYS A 331 9.86 -14.79 -7.93
CA LYS A 331 9.86 -16.09 -7.22
C LYS A 331 11.25 -16.50 -6.77
N LEU A 332 12.26 -16.28 -7.62
CA LEU A 332 13.66 -16.56 -7.32
C LEU A 332 14.31 -15.46 -6.44
N ASN A 333 13.63 -14.31 -6.30
CA ASN A 333 14.10 -13.11 -5.58
C ASN A 333 15.48 -12.62 -6.09
N VAL A 334 15.59 -12.57 -7.41
CA VAL A 334 16.79 -12.16 -8.15
C VAL A 334 16.60 -10.74 -8.68
N VAL A 335 17.50 -9.85 -8.29
CA VAL A 335 17.50 -8.40 -8.60
C VAL A 335 18.81 -8.00 -9.28
N PHE A 336 19.93 -8.57 -8.83
CA PHE A 336 21.28 -8.27 -9.32
C PHE A 336 21.86 -9.41 -10.13
N LEU A 337 22.74 -9.07 -11.08
CA LEU A 337 23.42 -10.06 -11.91
C LEU A 337 24.25 -11.02 -11.05
N ASP A 338 24.98 -10.50 -10.07
CA ASP A 338 25.88 -11.29 -9.21
C ASP A 338 25.18 -12.51 -8.59
N GLN A 339 23.88 -12.43 -8.32
CA GLN A 339 23.10 -13.52 -7.71
C GLN A 339 22.97 -14.77 -8.59
N ILE A 340 23.10 -14.61 -9.91
CA ILE A 340 23.01 -15.70 -10.89
C ILE A 340 24.38 -16.17 -11.36
N LEU A 341 25.45 -15.59 -10.83
CA LEU A 341 26.83 -15.92 -11.17
C LEU A 341 27.51 -16.77 -10.10
N THR A 342 28.54 -17.47 -10.56
CA THR A 342 29.57 -18.08 -9.71
C THR A 342 30.25 -17.01 -8.85
N LEU A 343 30.85 -17.41 -7.72
CA LEU A 343 31.54 -16.47 -6.82
C LEU A 343 32.67 -15.69 -7.54
N ASP A 344 33.30 -16.32 -8.54
CA ASP A 344 34.34 -15.70 -9.37
C ASP A 344 33.79 -14.71 -10.42
N GLY A 345 32.47 -14.63 -10.59
CA GLY A 345 31.79 -13.73 -11.55
C GLY A 345 31.98 -14.09 -13.02
N LYS A 346 32.65 -15.20 -13.35
CA LYS A 346 33.00 -15.58 -14.74
C LYS A 346 31.91 -16.40 -15.44
N ASN A 347 31.25 -17.29 -14.70
CA ASN A 347 30.27 -18.23 -15.25
C ASN A 347 28.91 -18.04 -14.59
N MET A 348 27.84 -18.32 -15.34
CA MET A 348 26.46 -18.31 -14.86
C MET A 348 26.08 -19.65 -14.23
N LEU A 349 25.47 -19.61 -13.05
CA LEU A 349 24.99 -20.79 -12.32
C LEU A 349 23.93 -21.55 -13.12
N ILE A 350 23.84 -22.86 -12.90
CA ILE A 350 22.84 -23.72 -13.51
C ILE A 350 21.47 -23.40 -12.90
N PHE A 351 20.39 -23.53 -13.69
CA PHE A 351 19.02 -23.30 -13.20
C PHE A 351 18.72 -24.06 -11.90
N LYS A 352 19.18 -25.32 -11.78
CA LYS A 352 19.02 -26.13 -10.57
C LYS A 352 19.68 -25.48 -9.35
N GLU A 353 20.89 -24.94 -9.49
CA GLU A 353 21.63 -24.27 -8.41
C GLU A 353 20.95 -22.97 -7.98
N VAL A 354 20.49 -22.15 -8.94
CA VAL A 354 19.75 -20.91 -8.65
C VAL A 354 18.40 -21.23 -8.02
N PHE A 355 17.73 -22.27 -8.53
CA PHE A 355 16.46 -22.74 -7.99
C PHE A 355 16.61 -23.37 -6.61
N ASP A 356 17.76 -23.96 -6.26
CA ASP A 356 18.02 -24.53 -4.94
C ASP A 356 18.54 -23.50 -3.93
N LYS A 357 19.11 -22.38 -4.42
CA LYS A 357 19.49 -21.21 -3.60
C LYS A 357 18.29 -20.43 -3.04
N LYS A 358 17.04 -20.80 -3.38
CA LYS A 358 15.79 -20.07 -3.10
C LYS A 358 15.96 -19.04 -2.00
N PHE A 359 16.11 -17.77 -2.38
CA PHE A 359 16.16 -16.67 -1.42
C PHE A 359 14.76 -16.36 -0.82
N ASN A 360 13.83 -17.33 -0.84
CA ASN A 360 12.44 -17.27 -0.39
C ASN A 360 12.03 -18.62 0.23
N THR A 361 11.27 -18.59 1.33
CA THR A 361 10.84 -19.76 2.12
C THR A 361 9.59 -20.47 1.59
N PHE A 362 8.89 -19.92 0.60
CA PHE A 362 7.61 -20.47 0.11
C PHE A 362 7.79 -21.37 -1.12
N GLY A 363 7.38 -22.64 -0.99
CA GLY A 363 7.37 -23.62 -2.08
C GLY A 363 6.43 -23.22 -3.23
N SER A 364 6.94 -23.20 -4.47
CA SER A 364 6.14 -22.95 -5.67
C SER A 364 5.91 -24.21 -6.49
N ARG A 365 4.68 -24.38 -6.98
CA ARG A 365 4.15 -25.54 -7.72
C ARG A 365 4.39 -25.51 -9.24
N ASN A 366 5.01 -24.47 -9.83
CA ASN A 366 5.18 -24.35 -11.29
C ASN A 366 6.65 -24.21 -11.71
N LYS A 367 7.37 -25.33 -11.81
CA LYS A 367 8.79 -25.39 -12.23
C LYS A 367 8.98 -25.13 -13.75
N SER A 368 8.00 -25.50 -14.57
CA SER A 368 8.05 -25.42 -16.04
C SER A 368 8.08 -23.99 -16.58
N LEU A 369 7.20 -23.11 -16.08
CA LEU A 369 7.11 -21.70 -16.50
C LEU A 369 8.38 -20.92 -16.14
N ILE A 370 8.95 -21.20 -14.97
CA ILE A 370 10.20 -20.56 -14.52
C ILE A 370 11.36 -21.01 -15.41
N LYS A 371 11.39 -22.29 -15.83
CA LYS A 371 12.43 -22.83 -16.71
C LYS A 371 12.45 -22.15 -18.09
N LYS A 372 11.29 -22.00 -18.75
CA LYS A 372 11.19 -21.32 -20.05
C LYS A 372 11.65 -19.86 -19.99
N SER A 373 11.22 -19.17 -18.93
CA SER A 373 11.64 -17.79 -18.61
C SER A 373 13.14 -17.68 -18.39
N TRP A 374 13.74 -18.69 -17.77
CA TRP A 374 15.17 -18.77 -17.50
C TRP A 374 16.00 -19.07 -18.76
N GLU A 375 15.54 -19.94 -19.65
CA GLU A 375 16.20 -20.21 -20.95
C GLU A 375 16.29 -18.93 -21.82
N GLU A 376 15.26 -18.07 -21.80
CA GLU A 376 15.30 -16.76 -22.47
C GLU A 376 16.35 -15.82 -21.86
N LEU A 377 16.59 -15.89 -20.55
CA LEU A 377 17.64 -15.13 -19.87
C LEU A 377 19.03 -15.66 -20.20
N GLU A 378 19.21 -16.98 -20.22
CA GLU A 378 20.46 -17.65 -20.57
C GLU A 378 20.91 -17.26 -21.99
N ASN A 379 20.00 -17.31 -22.97
CA ASN A 379 20.29 -16.92 -24.36
C ASN A 379 20.76 -15.47 -24.51
N ARG A 380 20.35 -14.58 -23.60
CA ARG A 380 20.77 -13.17 -23.65
C ARG A 380 22.12 -12.93 -22.99
N ILE A 381 22.42 -13.64 -21.90
CA ILE A 381 23.58 -13.41 -21.03
C ILE A 381 24.81 -14.23 -21.47
N LEU A 382 24.61 -15.45 -21.96
CA LEU A 382 25.67 -16.39 -22.29
C LEU A 382 26.24 -16.20 -23.70
N ILE A 383 27.52 -16.52 -23.87
CA ILE A 383 28.18 -16.67 -25.18
C ILE A 383 27.79 -18.02 -25.80
N ASP A 384 27.74 -19.07 -24.97
CA ASP A 384 27.39 -20.44 -25.34
C ASP A 384 26.70 -21.13 -24.13
N SER A 385 25.57 -21.80 -24.39
CA SER A 385 24.79 -22.53 -23.38
C SER A 385 25.36 -23.91 -23.06
N GLU A 386 26.13 -24.50 -23.97
CA GLU A 386 26.55 -25.91 -23.90
C GLU A 386 27.96 -26.08 -23.29
N ASN A 387 28.89 -25.13 -23.50
CA ASN A 387 30.25 -25.20 -22.96
C ASN A 387 30.57 -24.08 -21.95
N ASN A 388 30.90 -24.46 -20.71
CA ASN A 388 31.40 -23.61 -19.62
C ASN A 388 30.50 -22.44 -19.16
N ARG A 389 29.32 -22.21 -19.77
CA ARG A 389 28.33 -21.17 -19.40
C ARG A 389 28.98 -19.80 -19.13
N LYS A 390 29.88 -19.40 -20.03
CA LYS A 390 30.62 -18.12 -19.96
C LYS A 390 29.71 -16.96 -20.35
N ILE A 391 29.79 -15.89 -19.56
CA ILE A 391 29.03 -14.65 -19.78
C ILE A 391 29.67 -13.85 -20.93
N LYS A 392 28.86 -13.09 -21.68
CA LYS A 392 29.35 -12.14 -22.69
C LYS A 392 30.33 -11.12 -22.09
N LYS A 393 31.42 -10.85 -22.81
CA LYS A 393 32.50 -9.95 -22.38
C LYS A 393 31.99 -8.55 -22.00
N GLU A 394 31.05 -8.01 -22.78
CA GLU A 394 30.39 -6.71 -22.52
C GLU A 394 29.67 -6.61 -21.17
N ILE A 395 29.22 -7.74 -20.63
CA ILE A 395 28.53 -7.83 -19.34
C ILE A 395 29.55 -8.04 -18.23
N TYR A 396 30.59 -8.85 -18.49
CA TYR A 396 31.70 -9.08 -17.56
C TYR A 396 32.45 -7.78 -17.23
N ASP A 397 32.71 -6.94 -18.25
CA ASP A 397 33.42 -5.66 -18.08
C ASP A 397 32.63 -4.64 -17.22
N LYS A 398 31.32 -4.84 -17.04
CA LYS A 398 30.47 -4.01 -16.16
C LYS A 398 30.48 -4.46 -14.70
N LEU A 399 31.00 -5.65 -14.39
CA LEU A 399 31.11 -6.16 -13.03
C LEU A 399 32.36 -5.57 -12.36
N SER A 400 32.22 -5.01 -11.16
CA SER A 400 33.38 -4.56 -10.39
C SER A 400 34.21 -5.77 -9.94
N HIS A 401 35.54 -5.69 -10.06
CA HIS A 401 36.50 -6.76 -9.72
C HIS A 401 36.63 -7.11 -8.22
N GLY A 402 35.64 -6.79 -7.38
CA GLY A 402 35.67 -7.05 -5.93
C GLY A 402 34.70 -8.15 -5.50
N LEU A 403 35.10 -8.89 -4.46
CA LEU A 403 34.41 -9.96 -3.71
C LEU A 403 32.92 -10.21 -4.04
N ALA A 404 32.58 -11.48 -4.23
CA ALA A 404 31.25 -11.95 -4.59
C ALA A 404 30.14 -11.37 -3.68
N LYS A 405 29.28 -10.51 -4.25
CA LYS A 405 28.08 -9.97 -3.58
C LYS A 405 26.81 -10.80 -3.83
N ASN A 406 26.96 -12.04 -4.30
CA ASN A 406 25.87 -12.91 -4.76
C ASN A 406 24.88 -13.35 -3.65
N LEU A 407 25.11 -12.93 -2.41
CA LEU A 407 24.27 -13.19 -1.24
C LEU A 407 23.52 -11.94 -0.70
N LYS A 408 23.30 -10.90 -1.52
CA LYS A 408 22.61 -9.66 -1.10
C LYS A 408 23.20 -9.00 0.16
N GLY A 409 24.52 -9.01 0.30
CA GLY A 409 25.20 -8.42 1.46
C GLY A 409 25.06 -9.19 2.78
N MET A 410 24.71 -10.48 2.75
CA MET A 410 24.82 -11.33 3.94
C MET A 410 26.29 -11.67 4.22
N ASP A 411 26.82 -11.19 5.35
CA ASP A 411 28.09 -11.66 5.89
C ASP A 411 27.94 -13.11 6.36
N ILE A 412 28.80 -14.00 5.85
CA ILE A 412 28.82 -15.39 6.26
C ILE A 412 29.52 -15.47 7.62
N LYS A 413 28.75 -15.67 8.70
CA LYS A 413 29.32 -15.99 10.01
C LYS A 413 29.61 -17.50 10.10
N PRO A 414 30.75 -17.92 10.66
CA PRO A 414 31.07 -19.32 10.85
C PRO A 414 30.03 -20.02 11.75
N VAL A 415 29.65 -21.25 11.38
CA VAL A 415 28.57 -22.05 12.01
C VAL A 415 28.89 -22.54 13.43
N ALA A 416 30.07 -22.22 13.97
CA ALA A 416 30.47 -22.65 15.30
C ALA A 416 29.63 -22.07 16.47
N VAL A 417 28.54 -21.33 16.21
CA VAL A 417 27.76 -20.62 17.24
C VAL A 417 26.30 -21.11 17.37
N ASP A 418 25.84 -22.11 16.61
CA ASP A 418 24.46 -22.60 16.79
C ASP A 418 24.29 -24.11 16.52
N PRO A 419 24.30 -24.95 17.57
CA PRO A 419 24.06 -26.40 17.48
C PRO A 419 22.65 -26.78 17.00
N LEU A 420 21.70 -25.83 16.93
CA LEU A 420 20.32 -26.07 16.48
C LEU A 420 20.05 -25.57 15.05
N SER A 421 21.09 -25.14 14.33
CA SER A 421 20.94 -24.64 12.96
C SER A 421 20.70 -25.77 11.95
N TRP A 422 19.53 -25.79 11.32
CA TRP A 422 19.18 -26.68 10.19
C TRP A 422 19.88 -26.31 8.87
N LYS A 423 20.85 -25.39 8.89
CA LYS A 423 21.62 -24.95 7.72
C LYS A 423 22.79 -25.90 7.49
N SER A 424 22.77 -26.59 6.36
CA SER A 424 23.76 -27.60 5.96
C SER A 424 25.05 -26.95 5.43
N PHE A 425 25.93 -26.52 6.34
CA PHE A 425 27.34 -26.26 6.06
C PHE A 425 28.18 -27.14 6.99
N VAL A 426 29.11 -27.89 6.42
CA VAL A 426 30.01 -28.76 7.18
C VAL A 426 31.40 -28.16 7.11
N ALA A 427 32.03 -27.97 8.27
CA ALA A 427 33.45 -27.68 8.36
C ALA A 427 34.18 -29.03 8.56
N VAL A 428 35.12 -29.34 7.68
CA VAL A 428 36.02 -30.50 7.85
C VAL A 428 37.43 -29.97 8.00
N VAL A 429 38.13 -30.47 9.02
CA VAL A 429 39.55 -30.23 9.23
C VAL A 429 40.32 -31.31 8.48
N GLY A 430 41.02 -30.92 7.41
CA GLY A 430 41.96 -31.82 6.73
C GLY A 430 43.24 -31.99 7.56
N SER A 431 44.03 -33.02 7.26
CA SER A 431 45.30 -33.38 7.91
C SER A 431 46.34 -32.25 7.99
N ASN A 432 46.18 -31.17 7.20
CA ASN A 432 47.03 -29.97 7.19
C ASN A 432 46.40 -28.77 7.94
N SER A 433 45.46 -29.00 8.86
CA SER A 433 44.84 -27.96 9.72
C SER A 433 44.14 -26.80 8.98
N LYS A 434 43.82 -26.94 7.69
CA LYS A 434 42.99 -25.98 6.95
C LYS A 434 41.51 -26.30 7.15
N VAL A 435 40.73 -25.30 7.56
CA VAL A 435 39.27 -25.39 7.66
C VAL A 435 38.68 -25.07 6.31
N ILE A 436 38.03 -26.05 5.70
CA ILE A 436 37.37 -25.91 4.41
C ILE A 436 35.86 -25.75 4.65
N TYR A 437 35.29 -24.68 4.09
CA TYR A 437 33.87 -24.37 4.18
C TYR A 437 33.18 -24.75 2.87
N GLY A 438 32.13 -25.56 2.95
CA GLY A 438 31.41 -26.01 1.76
C GLY A 438 29.98 -26.44 2.03
N LYS A 439 29.19 -26.52 0.95
CA LYS A 439 27.83 -27.07 0.99
C LYS A 439 27.90 -28.57 0.68
N LYS A 440 27.24 -29.39 1.50
CA LYS A 440 27.12 -30.83 1.24
C LYS A 440 26.33 -31.05 -0.04
N TYR A 441 26.96 -31.68 -1.03
CA TYR A 441 26.41 -31.92 -2.36
C TYR A 441 25.86 -33.35 -2.51
N ASN A 442 26.58 -34.36 -2.01
CA ASN A 442 26.12 -35.77 -2.02
C ASN A 442 26.86 -36.62 -0.97
N THR A 443 26.41 -37.86 -0.75
CA THR A 443 27.14 -38.88 0.02
C THR A 443 27.21 -40.16 -0.80
N MET A 444 28.42 -40.64 -1.11
CA MET A 444 28.64 -41.90 -1.84
C MET A 444 29.74 -42.70 -1.13
N ASN A 445 29.48 -43.99 -0.89
CA ASN A 445 30.44 -44.94 -0.31
C ASN A 445 31.15 -44.45 0.98
N GLY A 446 30.41 -43.80 1.89
CA GLY A 446 30.97 -43.26 3.14
C GLY A 446 31.69 -41.91 2.99
N TRP A 447 31.85 -41.40 1.76
CA TRP A 447 32.44 -40.09 1.49
C TRP A 447 31.38 -39.00 1.38
N ILE A 448 31.61 -37.86 2.03
CA ILE A 448 30.80 -36.65 1.88
C ILE A 448 31.40 -35.83 0.73
N ILE A 449 30.64 -35.71 -0.36
CA ILE A 449 31.01 -34.86 -1.50
C ILE A 449 30.53 -33.44 -1.19
N MET A 450 31.46 -32.49 -1.16
CA MET A 450 31.21 -31.09 -0.83
C MET A 450 31.65 -30.18 -1.97
N GLU A 451 30.91 -29.11 -2.20
CA GLU A 451 31.34 -27.99 -3.04
C GLU A 451 32.07 -26.99 -2.12
N HIS A 452 33.38 -26.80 -2.34
CA HIS A 452 34.21 -25.86 -1.57
C HIS A 452 35.14 -25.06 -2.50
N PHE A 453 35.58 -23.89 -2.05
CA PHE A 453 36.61 -23.10 -2.72
C PHE A 453 37.86 -23.08 -1.85
N GLU A 454 39.03 -23.29 -2.46
CA GLU A 454 40.31 -23.11 -1.79
C GLU A 454 40.78 -21.68 -2.02
N VAL A 455 41.07 -20.95 -0.94
CA VAL A 455 41.74 -19.65 -1.05
C VAL A 455 43.20 -19.95 -1.41
N LEU A 456 43.56 -19.73 -2.68
CA LEU A 456 44.96 -19.65 -3.09
C LEU A 456 45.48 -18.29 -2.61
N SER A 457 46.06 -18.29 -1.41
CA SER A 457 46.94 -17.21 -0.98
C SER A 457 48.25 -17.29 -1.77
N ASN A 458 48.60 -16.23 -2.48
CA ASN A 458 50.00 -16.00 -2.90
C ASN A 458 50.88 -15.79 -1.69
#